data_AF-A0A2T6IL30-F1
#
_entry.id   AF-A0A2T6IL30-F1
#
_cell.length_a   1.000
_cell.length_b   1.000
_cell.length_c   1.000
_cell.angle_alpha   90.00
_cell.angle_beta   90.00
_cell.angle_gamma   90.00
#
_symmetry.space_group_name_H-M   'P 1'
#
loop_
_entity.id
_entity.type
_entity.pdbx_description
1 polymer ?
#
loop_
_entity_poly.entity_id
_entity_poly.type
_entity_poly.pdbx_seq_one_letter_code
_entity_poly.pdbx_strand_id
1 'polypeptide(L)'
;APRTAICRHCHNKVLLCYQSPSFSGRAETGAETLTGVTKSLLISTSEKKKKAKDELTLKLGTPLPDNGTCKHYKKSFRWLRFPCCGKAFPCDVCHDDNADHEHAWASRMICGFCSKEQAFSNRPCECGRALTKDGNTAHWEGGKGCRDAVRMNRKDSRKYKLLSRQQAEAGGNKGGRK
;
A
#
# COMPACT_ATOMS: atom_id res chain seq x y z
N ALA A 1 30.93 -19.63 -8.47
CA ALA A 1 31.59 -19.77 -7.16
C ALA A 1 30.90 -20.89 -6.39
N PRO A 2 31.62 -21.82 -5.73
CA PRO A 2 31.01 -22.89 -4.96
C PRO A 2 30.22 -22.29 -3.79
N ARG A 3 28.95 -22.70 -3.63
CA ARG A 3 28.10 -22.29 -2.51
C ARG A 3 27.92 -23.46 -1.57
N THR A 4 28.04 -23.22 -0.27
CA THR A 4 27.73 -24.26 0.73
C THR A 4 26.27 -24.14 1.15
N ALA A 5 25.59 -25.28 1.31
CA ALA A 5 24.23 -25.37 1.84
C ALA A 5 24.13 -26.52 2.84
N ILE A 6 23.08 -26.52 3.67
CA ILE A 6 22.79 -27.60 4.62
C ILE A 6 21.66 -28.45 4.05
N CYS A 7 21.87 -29.76 3.97
CA CYS A 7 20.84 -30.69 3.48
C CYS A 7 19.67 -30.73 4.47
N ARG A 8 18.43 -30.53 4.02
CA ARG A 8 17.23 -30.53 4.88
C ARG A 8 16.78 -31.94 5.32
N HIS A 9 17.44 -32.99 4.82
CA HIS A 9 17.12 -34.38 5.13
C HIS A 9 18.13 -35.02 6.10
N CYS A 10 19.43 -34.79 5.89
CA CYS A 10 20.49 -35.37 6.73
C CYS A 10 21.33 -34.33 7.49
N HIS A 11 21.02 -33.03 7.35
CA HIS A 11 21.71 -31.91 8.01
C HIS A 11 23.23 -31.78 7.75
N ASN A 12 23.80 -32.57 6.85
CA ASN A 12 25.18 -32.44 6.44
C ASN A 12 25.40 -31.22 5.54
N LYS A 13 26.61 -30.63 5.66
CA LYS A 13 27.06 -29.51 4.83
C LYS A 13 27.44 -30.03 3.45
N VAL A 14 26.76 -29.53 2.42
CA VAL A 14 26.97 -29.91 1.03
C VAL A 14 27.55 -28.74 0.24
N LEU A 15 28.43 -29.07 -0.71
CA LEU A 15 29.02 -28.11 -1.63
C LEU A 15 28.25 -28.15 -2.95
N LEU A 16 27.61 -27.04 -3.31
CA LEU A 16 26.94 -26.88 -4.59
C LEU A 16 27.85 -26.09 -5.52
N CYS A 17 28.32 -26.77 -6.56
CA CYS A 17 29.00 -26.16 -7.70
C CYS A 17 28.01 -26.10 -8.86
N TYR A 18 27.71 -24.91 -9.35
CA TYR A 18 27.04 -24.74 -10.62
C TYR A 18 28.09 -24.29 -11.65
N GLN A 19 28.17 -25.02 -12.76
CA GLN A 19 28.87 -24.53 -13.93
C GLN A 19 27.97 -23.48 -14.60
N SER A 20 28.58 -22.37 -15.03
CA SER A 20 27.87 -21.38 -15.82
C SER A 20 27.30 -22.04 -17.08
N PRO A 21 26.05 -21.76 -17.46
CA PRO A 21 25.53 -22.27 -18.72
C PRO A 21 26.37 -21.72 -19.87
N SER A 22 26.99 -22.61 -20.65
CA SER A 22 27.57 -22.28 -21.94
C SER A 22 26.50 -22.48 -23.01
N PHE A 23 26.15 -21.40 -23.71
CA PHE A 23 25.20 -21.46 -24.81
C PHE A 23 25.97 -21.62 -26.12
N SER A 24 26.08 -22.86 -26.61
CA SER A 24 26.51 -23.12 -28.00
C SER A 24 25.34 -22.86 -28.94
N GLY A 25 25.04 -21.59 -29.20
CA GLY A 25 24.06 -21.23 -30.20
C GLY A 25 24.60 -21.54 -31.59
N ARG A 26 24.18 -22.66 -32.18
CA ARG A 26 24.10 -22.77 -33.65
C ARG A 26 22.84 -22.04 -34.07
N ALA A 27 22.98 -20.82 -34.55
CA ALA A 27 21.96 -20.19 -35.37
C ALA A 27 22.16 -20.70 -36.80
N GLU A 28 21.30 -21.62 -37.22
CA GLU A 28 21.20 -22.01 -38.63
C GLU A 28 20.37 -20.95 -39.35
N THR A 29 21.05 -20.09 -40.09
CA THR A 29 20.52 -19.49 -41.32
C THR A 29 21.73 -19.29 -42.25
N GLY A 30 21.76 -19.99 -43.39
CA GLY A 30 22.79 -19.75 -44.42
C GLY A 30 22.76 -18.28 -44.87
N ALA A 31 23.85 -17.65 -45.29
CA ALA A 31 25.17 -18.13 -45.66
C ALA A 31 26.21 -17.02 -45.42
N GLU A 32 27.40 -17.43 -45.00
CA GLU A 32 28.73 -16.87 -45.32
C GLU A 32 29.16 -15.48 -44.79
N THR A 33 30.19 -15.57 -43.92
CA THR A 33 31.36 -14.67 -43.76
C THR A 33 31.25 -13.43 -42.87
N LEU A 34 31.58 -13.66 -41.59
CA LEU A 34 32.56 -12.95 -40.74
C LEU A 34 32.85 -11.47 -41.02
N THR A 35 32.45 -10.57 -40.11
CA THR A 35 33.33 -9.72 -39.27
C THR A 35 32.52 -8.64 -38.53
N GLY A 36 32.90 -8.33 -37.28
CA GLY A 36 32.73 -6.98 -36.72
C GLY A 36 31.50 -6.67 -35.84
N VAL A 37 31.62 -6.95 -34.54
CA VAL A 37 31.37 -6.04 -33.40
C VAL A 37 30.02 -5.27 -33.29
N THR A 38 29.37 -5.52 -32.14
CA THR A 38 28.38 -4.72 -31.35
C THR A 38 26.90 -5.15 -31.34
N LYS A 39 26.35 -5.08 -30.11
CA LYS A 39 24.94 -5.17 -29.66
C LYS A 39 24.34 -6.58 -29.60
N SER A 40 24.24 -7.18 -28.41
CA SER A 40 23.31 -6.86 -27.31
C SER A 40 21.96 -7.59 -27.45
N LEU A 41 21.72 -8.49 -26.48
CA LEU A 41 20.44 -8.80 -25.83
C LEU A 41 19.28 -9.24 -26.72
N LEU A 42 18.95 -10.54 -26.73
CA LEU A 42 17.57 -11.03 -26.81
C LEU A 42 17.44 -12.37 -26.04
N ILE A 43 17.54 -12.29 -24.72
CA ILE A 43 16.94 -13.31 -23.84
C ILE A 43 15.44 -13.08 -23.91
N SER A 44 14.71 -14.10 -24.34
CA SER A 44 13.26 -14.26 -24.26
C SER A 44 12.82 -14.07 -22.81
N THR A 45 12.60 -12.81 -22.46
CA THR A 45 11.79 -12.44 -21.31
C THR A 45 10.39 -12.89 -21.67
N SER A 46 9.81 -13.80 -20.87
CA SER A 46 8.36 -13.94 -20.82
C SER A 46 7.80 -12.53 -20.79
N GLU A 47 7.02 -12.14 -21.78
CA GLU A 47 6.43 -10.82 -21.83
C GLU A 47 5.54 -10.70 -20.59
N LYS A 48 6.11 -10.16 -19.51
CA LYS A 48 5.33 -9.53 -18.46
C LYS A 48 4.59 -8.45 -19.20
N LYS A 49 3.34 -8.73 -19.61
CA LYS A 49 2.39 -7.75 -20.10
C LYS A 49 2.61 -6.53 -19.22
N LYS A 50 3.22 -5.49 -19.79
CA LYS A 50 3.33 -4.19 -19.12
C LYS A 50 1.88 -3.74 -18.99
N LYS A 51 1.25 -4.06 -17.85
CA LYS A 51 -0.07 -3.53 -17.53
C LYS A 51 0.07 -2.03 -17.70
N ALA A 52 -0.77 -1.45 -18.56
CA ALA A 52 -0.76 -0.04 -18.88
C ALA A 52 -0.62 0.73 -17.56
N LYS A 53 0.50 1.46 -17.41
CA LYS A 53 0.67 2.35 -16.28
C LYS A 53 -0.45 3.37 -16.41
N ASP A 54 -1.33 3.36 -15.42
CA ASP A 54 -2.39 4.33 -15.23
C ASP A 54 -1.87 5.73 -15.57
N GLU A 55 -2.60 6.44 -16.43
CA GLU A 55 -2.27 7.74 -17.04
C GLU A 55 -2.27 8.89 -16.01
N LEU A 56 -2.27 8.58 -14.71
CA LEU A 56 -2.02 9.58 -13.70
C LEU A 56 -0.52 9.91 -13.69
N THR A 57 -0.17 11.00 -14.38
CA THR A 57 1.17 11.61 -14.34
C THR A 57 1.40 12.22 -12.96
N LEU A 58 1.59 11.36 -11.96
CA LEU A 58 1.86 11.73 -10.59
C LEU A 58 3.29 12.31 -10.50
N LYS A 59 3.38 13.62 -10.26
CA LYS A 59 4.67 14.28 -10.02
C LYS A 59 5.12 13.96 -8.59
N LEU A 60 6.23 13.22 -8.48
CA LEU A 60 6.85 12.92 -7.20
C LEU A 60 7.16 14.23 -6.44
N GLY A 61 6.84 14.24 -5.15
CA GLY A 61 7.01 15.40 -4.26
C GLY A 61 5.79 16.32 -4.19
N THR A 62 4.81 16.20 -5.09
CA THR A 62 3.56 16.97 -5.03
C THR A 62 2.46 16.19 -4.30
N PRO A 63 1.57 16.86 -3.53
CA PRO A 63 0.43 16.21 -2.92
C PRO A 63 -0.61 15.84 -3.97
N LEU A 64 -1.32 14.74 -3.73
CA LEU A 64 -2.52 14.38 -4.48
C LEU A 64 -3.67 15.34 -4.13
N PRO A 65 -4.72 15.42 -4.98
CA PRO A 65 -5.95 16.12 -4.64
C PRO A 65 -6.46 15.70 -3.25
N ASP A 66 -6.82 16.69 -2.42
CA ASP A 66 -7.25 16.50 -1.02
C ASP A 66 -6.31 15.60 -0.18
N ASN A 67 -5.01 15.64 -0.46
CA ASN A 67 -3.99 14.77 0.14
C ASN A 67 -4.31 13.28 0.02
N GLY A 68 -5.01 12.88 -1.04
CA GLY A 68 -5.41 11.50 -1.29
C GLY A 68 -6.59 11.00 -0.47
N THR A 69 -7.32 11.88 0.22
CA THR A 69 -8.53 11.51 0.96
C THR A 69 -9.75 11.36 0.03
N CYS A 70 -10.80 10.71 0.52
CA CYS A 70 -12.09 10.62 -0.17
C CYS A 70 -13.26 10.72 0.81
N LYS A 71 -14.48 10.77 0.25
CA LYS A 71 -15.72 10.82 1.04
C LYS A 71 -15.87 9.63 1.98
N HIS A 72 -15.46 8.44 1.54
CA HIS A 72 -15.52 7.19 2.32
C HIS A 72 -14.50 7.18 3.46
N TYR A 73 -13.25 7.54 3.17
CA TYR A 73 -12.15 7.47 4.14
C TYR A 73 -11.44 8.82 4.29
N LYS A 74 -12.06 9.71 5.07
CA LYS A 74 -11.52 11.06 5.38
C LYS A 74 -10.19 11.04 6.15
N LYS A 75 -9.81 9.90 6.73
CA LYS A 75 -8.60 9.70 7.53
C LYS A 75 -7.55 8.83 6.82
N SER A 76 -7.78 8.52 5.54
CA SER A 76 -6.84 7.80 4.69
C SER A 76 -6.20 8.81 3.75
N PHE A 77 -4.89 9.02 3.88
CA PHE A 77 -4.09 9.87 3.00
C PHE A 77 -3.32 9.03 1.98
N ARG A 78 -3.88 7.88 1.58
CA ARG A 78 -3.28 6.96 0.62
C ARG A 78 -4.25 6.63 -0.50
N TRP A 79 -3.72 6.55 -1.71
CA TRP A 79 -4.40 5.86 -2.81
C TRP A 79 -3.86 4.43 -2.90
N LEU A 80 -4.70 3.53 -3.39
CA LEU A 80 -4.43 2.11 -3.55
C LEU A 80 -4.29 1.79 -5.02
N ARG A 81 -3.20 1.13 -5.40
CA ARG A 81 -3.09 0.57 -6.75
C ARG A 81 -3.58 -0.87 -6.74
N PHE A 82 -4.69 -1.09 -7.43
CA PHE A 82 -5.35 -2.38 -7.47
C PHE A 82 -4.74 -3.27 -8.55
N PRO A 83 -4.36 -4.53 -8.25
CA PRO A 83 -3.71 -5.41 -9.23
C PRO A 83 -4.67 -5.93 -10.31
N CYS A 84 -5.98 -5.89 -10.08
CA CYS A 84 -7.01 -6.28 -11.06
C CYS A 84 -6.92 -5.41 -12.33
N CYS A 85 -7.09 -4.10 -12.19
CA CYS A 85 -7.07 -3.13 -13.30
C CYS A 85 -5.75 -2.36 -13.45
N GLY A 86 -4.88 -2.36 -12.43
CA GLY A 86 -3.65 -1.57 -12.41
C GLY A 86 -3.86 -0.08 -12.13
N LYS A 87 -5.11 0.37 -11.94
CA LYS A 87 -5.47 1.76 -11.66
C LYS A 87 -5.31 2.10 -10.17
N ALA A 88 -5.15 3.39 -9.88
CA ALA A 88 -5.04 3.91 -8.52
C ALA A 88 -6.33 4.63 -8.09
N PHE A 89 -6.89 4.23 -6.95
CA PHE A 89 -8.08 4.86 -6.37
C PHE A 89 -7.87 5.20 -4.89
N PRO A 90 -8.56 6.20 -4.33
CA PRO A 90 -8.45 6.55 -2.91
C PRO A 90 -8.80 5.41 -1.94
N CYS A 91 -9.70 4.52 -2.35
CA CYS A 91 -10.13 3.37 -1.56
C CYS A 91 -10.78 2.29 -2.43
N ASP A 92 -11.11 1.16 -1.79
CA ASP A 92 -11.89 0.04 -2.32
C ASP A 92 -13.28 0.44 -2.79
N VAL A 93 -14.03 1.18 -1.97
CA VAL A 93 -15.38 1.64 -2.36
C VAL A 93 -15.32 2.54 -3.60
N CYS A 94 -14.36 3.47 -3.65
CA CYS A 94 -14.16 4.31 -4.84
C CYS A 94 -13.73 3.51 -6.07
N HIS A 95 -13.07 2.37 -5.89
CA HIS A 95 -12.74 1.49 -7.00
C HIS A 95 -14.02 0.85 -7.54
N ASP A 96 -14.81 0.22 -6.66
CA ASP A 96 -16.02 -0.51 -7.05
C ASP A 96 -17.09 0.40 -7.66
N ASP A 97 -17.15 1.67 -7.24
CA ASP A 97 -18.05 2.68 -7.83
C ASP A 97 -17.67 3.07 -9.28
N ASN A 98 -16.39 2.97 -9.64
CA ASN A 98 -15.86 3.47 -10.92
C ASN A 98 -15.37 2.36 -11.87
N ALA A 99 -15.32 1.11 -11.41
CA ALA A 99 -14.84 -0.03 -12.16
C ALA A 99 -15.95 -1.08 -12.31
N ASP A 100 -16.02 -1.73 -13.46
CA ASP A 100 -17.03 -2.76 -13.76
C ASP A 100 -16.73 -4.12 -13.08
N HIS A 101 -15.87 -4.15 -12.07
CA HIS A 101 -15.48 -5.36 -11.36
C HIS A 101 -15.15 -5.08 -9.90
N GLU A 102 -15.24 -6.12 -9.07
CA GLU A 102 -14.87 -6.04 -7.66
C GLU A 102 -13.35 -5.83 -7.48
N HIS A 103 -12.97 -5.12 -6.43
CA HIS A 103 -11.57 -4.87 -6.12
C HIS A 103 -10.85 -6.14 -5.66
N ALA A 104 -9.61 -6.32 -6.15
CA ALA A 104 -8.67 -7.28 -5.57
C ALA A 104 -7.83 -6.59 -4.48
N TRP A 105 -7.31 -7.32 -3.48
CA TRP A 105 -6.46 -6.71 -2.47
C TRP A 105 -5.26 -5.96 -3.05
N ALA A 106 -5.11 -4.70 -2.66
CA ALA A 106 -4.05 -3.84 -3.15
C ALA A 106 -2.69 -4.20 -2.52
N SER A 107 -1.68 -4.46 -3.35
CA SER A 107 -0.30 -4.75 -2.91
C SER A 107 0.58 -3.50 -2.84
N ARG A 108 0.15 -2.40 -3.46
CA ARG A 108 0.87 -1.12 -3.53
C ARG A 108 -0.06 0.02 -3.15
N MET A 109 0.52 1.06 -2.55
CA MET A 109 -0.17 2.29 -2.24
C MET A 109 0.64 3.49 -2.70
N ILE A 110 -0.03 4.63 -2.84
CA ILE A 110 0.56 5.91 -3.23
C ILE A 110 0.32 6.89 -2.08
N CYS A 111 1.38 7.53 -1.62
CA CYS A 111 1.31 8.56 -0.58
C CYS A 111 0.57 9.79 -1.10
N GLY A 112 -0.50 10.19 -0.43
CA GLY A 112 -1.29 11.37 -0.76
C GLY A 112 -0.56 12.70 -0.62
N PHE A 113 0.59 12.73 0.07
CA PHE A 113 1.33 13.96 0.34
C PHE A 113 2.51 14.22 -0.58
N CYS A 114 3.16 13.17 -1.08
CA CYS A 114 4.34 13.29 -1.92
C CYS A 114 4.23 12.47 -3.21
N SER A 115 3.06 11.89 -3.49
CA SER A 115 2.78 11.05 -4.67
C SER A 115 3.72 9.85 -4.84
N LYS A 116 4.47 9.47 -3.81
CA LYS A 116 5.41 8.35 -3.86
C LYS A 116 4.67 7.03 -3.73
N GLU A 117 4.94 6.12 -4.67
CA GLU A 117 4.40 4.76 -4.64
C GLU A 117 5.27 3.84 -3.78
N GLN A 118 4.65 3.06 -2.89
CA GLN A 118 5.30 2.16 -1.95
C GLN A 118 4.51 0.87 -1.76
N ALA A 119 5.12 -0.15 -1.16
CA ALA A 119 4.42 -1.39 -0.81
C ALA A 119 3.33 -1.14 0.24
N PHE A 120 2.21 -1.87 0.17
CA PHE A 120 1.15 -1.77 1.15
C PHE A 120 1.66 -2.15 2.56
N SER A 121 1.53 -1.23 3.51
CA SER A 121 1.94 -1.37 4.90
C SER A 121 1.30 -0.27 5.76
N ASN A 122 1.32 -0.38 7.09
CA ASN A 122 0.90 0.71 7.97
C ASN A 122 2.07 1.63 8.37
N ARG A 123 3.22 1.52 7.68
CA ARG A 123 4.39 2.35 7.98
C ARG A 123 4.18 3.77 7.43
N PRO A 124 4.71 4.80 8.11
CA PRO A 124 4.73 6.14 7.56
C PRO A 124 5.46 6.13 6.22
N CYS A 125 5.08 7.05 5.34
CA CYS A 125 5.81 7.24 4.10
C CYS A 125 7.23 7.74 4.40
N GLU A 126 8.17 7.52 3.48
CA GLU A 126 9.52 8.06 3.56
C GLU A 126 9.58 9.59 3.69
N CYS A 127 8.52 10.31 3.29
CA CYS A 127 8.39 11.75 3.54
C CYS A 127 8.03 12.10 5.00
N GLY A 128 7.98 11.12 5.90
CA GLY A 128 7.73 11.28 7.34
C GLY A 128 6.26 11.40 7.74
N ARG A 129 5.32 11.37 6.79
CA ARG A 129 3.88 11.54 7.05
C ARG A 129 3.18 10.20 7.21
N ALA A 130 2.33 10.08 8.23
CA ALA A 130 1.45 8.93 8.42
C ALA A 130 0.31 8.96 7.39
N LEU A 131 0.04 7.82 6.76
CA LEU A 131 -0.98 7.69 5.70
C LEU A 131 -2.35 7.23 6.21
N THR A 132 -2.37 6.75 7.44
CA THR A 132 -3.55 6.30 8.15
C THR A 132 -3.53 6.96 9.52
N LYS A 133 -4.70 7.19 10.10
CA LYS A 133 -4.76 7.66 11.48
C LYS A 133 -4.23 6.55 12.38
N ASP A 134 -3.21 6.85 13.17
CA ASP A 134 -2.76 5.95 14.23
C ASP A 134 -3.93 5.65 15.17
N GLY A 135 -4.34 4.39 15.21
CA GLY A 135 -5.45 3.91 16.04
C GLY A 135 -5.13 3.90 17.53
N ASN A 136 -3.92 4.29 17.92
CA ASN A 136 -3.50 4.27 19.31
C ASN A 136 -3.99 5.52 20.03
N THR A 137 -5.24 5.50 20.47
CA THR A 137 -5.65 6.38 21.56
C THR A 137 -5.01 5.86 22.83
N ALA A 138 -4.57 6.75 23.74
CA ALA A 138 -3.99 6.39 25.04
C ALA A 138 -4.91 5.56 25.97
N HIS A 139 -6.11 5.19 25.51
CA HIS A 139 -7.11 4.43 26.24
C HIS A 139 -7.39 3.13 25.47
N TRP A 140 -7.46 2.03 26.22
CA TRP A 140 -7.63 0.65 25.72
C TRP A 140 -8.89 0.44 24.84
N GLU A 141 -9.84 1.35 24.84
CA GLU A 141 -11.08 1.26 24.06
C GLU A 141 -11.36 2.53 23.23
N GLY A 142 -10.34 3.15 22.62
CA GLY A 142 -10.60 4.35 21.81
C GLY A 142 -11.00 5.58 22.63
N GLY A 143 -10.84 5.52 23.96
CA GLY A 143 -11.37 6.51 24.91
C GLY A 143 -12.83 6.32 25.31
N LYS A 144 -13.50 5.26 24.83
CA LYS A 144 -14.89 4.89 25.17
C LYS A 144 -15.01 3.94 26.37
N GLY A 145 -13.91 3.36 26.84
CA GLY A 145 -13.96 2.37 27.93
C GLY A 145 -14.28 2.95 29.30
N CYS A 146 -15.12 2.21 30.02
CA CYS A 146 -15.50 2.29 31.43
C CYS A 146 -15.55 3.69 32.09
N ARG A 147 -15.88 4.74 31.33
CA ARG A 147 -16.17 6.07 31.87
C ARG A 147 -17.67 6.21 32.08
N ASP A 148 -18.22 5.30 32.89
CA ASP A 148 -19.61 5.37 33.31
C ASP A 148 -19.74 6.47 34.35
N ALA A 149 -20.38 7.58 33.99
CA ALA A 149 -20.61 8.70 34.93
C ALA A 149 -21.28 8.24 36.24
N VAL A 150 -22.05 7.16 36.19
CA VAL A 150 -22.68 6.50 37.34
C VAL A 150 -21.64 5.90 38.30
N ARG A 151 -20.65 5.17 37.77
CA ARG A 151 -19.60 4.49 38.56
C ARG A 151 -18.43 5.40 38.93
N MET A 152 -18.31 6.56 38.28
CA MET A 152 -17.28 7.55 38.57
C MET A 152 -17.53 8.27 39.90
N ASN A 153 -16.45 8.48 40.65
CA ASN A 153 -16.46 9.23 41.92
C ASN A 153 -17.02 10.65 41.71
N ARG A 154 -17.85 11.12 42.65
CA ARG A 154 -18.43 12.46 42.64
C ARG A 154 -17.38 13.58 42.72
N LYS A 155 -16.19 13.31 43.24
CA LYS A 155 -15.08 14.28 43.31
C LYS A 155 -14.20 14.31 42.06
N ASP A 156 -14.41 13.40 41.10
CA ASP A 156 -13.64 13.39 39.87
C ASP A 156 -14.13 14.49 38.92
N SER A 157 -13.27 15.47 38.65
CA SER A 157 -13.57 16.58 37.73
C SER A 157 -13.88 16.12 36.30
N ARG A 158 -13.41 14.94 35.90
CA ARG A 158 -13.68 14.36 34.58
C ARG A 158 -15.13 13.88 34.45
N LYS A 159 -15.83 13.56 35.56
CA LYS A 159 -17.24 13.13 35.57
C LYS A 159 -18.14 14.21 34.97
N TYR A 160 -18.02 15.43 35.49
CA TYR A 160 -18.88 16.54 35.10
C TYR A 160 -18.53 17.07 33.70
N LYS A 161 -17.24 16.98 33.29
CA LYS A 161 -16.84 17.29 31.91
C LYS A 161 -17.44 16.31 30.90
N LEU A 162 -17.53 15.02 31.24
CA LEU A 162 -18.19 14.01 30.40
C LEU A 162 -19.70 14.27 30.29
N LEU A 163 -20.38 14.51 31.43
CA LEU A 163 -21.82 14.79 31.46
C LEU A 163 -22.17 16.05 30.64
N SER A 164 -21.40 17.13 30.80
CA SER A 164 -21.62 18.36 30.03
C SER A 164 -21.44 18.15 28.52
N ARG A 165 -20.43 17.37 28.12
CA ARG A 165 -20.23 17.02 26.70
C ARG A 165 -21.35 16.14 26.15
N GLN A 166 -21.81 15.14 26.91
CA GLN A 166 -22.94 14.29 26.51
C GLN A 166 -24.24 15.07 26.37
N GLN A 167 -24.49 16.04 27.25
CA GLN A 167 -25.64 16.96 27.17
C GLN A 167 -25.55 17.86 25.92
N ALA A 168 -24.36 18.36 25.59
CA ALA A 168 -24.14 19.18 24.38
C ALA A 168 -24.34 18.37 23.09
N GLU A 169 -23.84 17.13 23.04
CA GLU A 169 -24.03 16.22 21.90
C GLU A 169 -25.52 15.85 21.71
N ALA A 170 -26.28 15.65 22.80
CA ALA A 170 -27.73 15.41 22.75
C ALA A 170 -28.55 16.63 22.31
N GLY A 171 -28.04 17.86 22.54
CA GLY A 171 -28.68 19.11 22.13
C GLY A 171 -28.41 19.54 20.68
N GLY A 172 -27.49 18.87 19.97
CA GLY A 172 -26.95 19.33 18.68
C GLY A 172 -27.77 19.01 17.42
N ASN A 173 -28.92 18.32 17.50
CA ASN A 173 -29.77 18.02 16.34
C ASN A 173 -31.07 18.82 16.33
N LYS A 174 -30.98 20.14 16.19
CA LYS A 174 -32.11 21.01 15.81
C LYS A 174 -31.66 22.02 14.77
N GLY A 175 -31.58 21.59 13.52
CA GLY A 175 -31.48 22.47 12.37
C GLY A 175 -32.50 22.08 11.29
N GLY A 176 -33.46 22.98 11.04
CA GLY A 176 -34.06 23.16 9.72
C GLY A 176 -35.43 22.55 9.41
N ARG A 177 -36.46 23.42 9.36
CA ARG A 177 -37.66 23.46 8.49
C ARG A 177 -38.67 24.40 9.17
N LYS A 178 -39.23 25.44 8.57
CA LYS A 178 -39.47 25.83 7.17
C LYS A 178 -39.09 27.30 6.97
#